data_AF-A0A4Y2DHW5-F1
#
_entry.id   AF-A0A4Y2DHW5-F1
#
_cell.length_a   1.000
_cell.length_b   1.000
_cell.length_c   1.000
_cell.angle_alpha   90.00
_cell.angle_beta   90.00
_cell.angle_gamma   90.00
#
_symmetry.space_group_name_H-M   'P 1'
#
loop_
_entity.id
_entity.type
_entity.pdbx_description
1 polymer ?
#
loop_
_entity_poly.entity_id
_entity_poly.type
_entity_poly.pdbx_seq_one_letter_code
_entity_poly.pdbx_strand_id
1 'polypeptide(L)'
;TAGEIDCDEYHHEQCQRPQLFREIPREVDVFNALCPDMFTYIKCSEEYDMKCEGENHRRIADPEKYANIRSVLHEICEEGSALNEGK
;
A
#
# COMPACT_ATOMS: atom_id res chain seq x y z
N THR A 1 -14.38 -1.80 2.12
CA THR A 1 -14.23 -0.97 3.34
C THR A 1 -13.47 -1.83 4.30
N ALA A 2 -12.23 -1.48 4.65
CA ALA A 2 -11.57 -2.15 5.77
C ALA A 2 -12.49 -1.99 6.99
N GLY A 3 -12.56 -3.02 7.85
CA GLY A 3 -13.26 -2.90 9.13
C GLY A 3 -12.73 -1.70 9.92
N GLU A 4 -13.47 -1.29 10.95
CA GLU A 4 -12.99 -0.24 11.84
C GLU A 4 -11.63 -0.64 12.40
N ILE A 5 -10.59 0.17 12.15
CA ILE A 5 -9.23 -0.09 12.65
C ILE A 5 -9.24 -0.30 14.17
N ASP A 6 -8.63 -1.39 14.61
CA ASP A 6 -8.39 -1.73 16.01
C ASP A 6 -6.89 -1.55 16.34
N CYS A 7 -6.55 -0.75 17.34
CA CYS A 7 -5.17 -0.52 17.72
C CYS A 7 -4.57 -1.65 18.58
N ASP A 8 -5.40 -2.58 19.08
CA ASP A 8 -4.95 -3.77 19.82
C ASP A 8 -4.55 -4.92 18.88
N GLU A 9 -4.96 -4.87 17.61
CA GLU A 9 -4.58 -5.83 16.57
C GLU A 9 -3.35 -5.35 15.77
N TYR A 10 -2.56 -6.31 15.26
CA TYR A 10 -1.41 -5.95 14.45
C TYR A 10 -1.83 -5.46 13.07
N HIS A 11 -1.13 -4.45 12.55
CA HIS A 11 -1.37 -3.90 11.20
C HIS A 11 -1.54 -4.98 10.11
N HIS A 12 -0.74 -6.06 10.14
CA HIS A 12 -0.77 -7.09 9.10
C HIS A 12 -2.01 -8.00 9.17
N GLU A 13 -2.76 -7.97 10.27
CA GLU A 13 -4.03 -8.69 10.44
C GLU A 13 -5.19 -7.89 9.84
N GLN A 14 -5.08 -6.56 9.83
CA GLN A 14 -6.13 -5.65 9.35
C GLN A 14 -5.90 -5.14 7.91
N CYS A 15 -4.63 -4.92 7.54
CA CYS A 15 -4.23 -4.42 6.23
C CYS A 15 -3.68 -5.55 5.37
N GLN A 16 -4.53 -6.08 4.50
CA GLN A 16 -4.20 -7.18 3.60
C GLN A 16 -2.96 -6.87 2.75
N ARG A 17 -1.94 -7.71 2.88
CA ARG A 17 -0.69 -7.57 2.13
C ARG A 17 -0.93 -7.78 0.62
N PRO A 18 -0.60 -6.80 -0.25
CA PRO A 18 -0.79 -6.90 -1.69
C PRO A 18 0.03 -8.03 -2.32
N GLN A 19 -0.48 -8.59 -3.43
CA GLN A 19 0.23 -9.63 -4.18
C GLN A 19 1.57 -9.13 -4.76
N LEU A 20 1.63 -7.86 -5.16
CA LEU A 20 2.84 -7.21 -5.69
C LEU A 20 4.03 -7.22 -4.71
N PHE A 21 3.80 -7.42 -3.41
CA PHE A 21 4.87 -7.60 -2.41
C PHE A 21 5.44 -9.01 -2.34
N ARG A 22 4.86 -9.96 -3.07
CA ARG A 22 5.34 -11.35 -3.18
C ARG A 22 6.04 -11.56 -4.51
N GLU A 23 5.45 -11.04 -5.58
CA GLU A 23 5.95 -11.19 -6.94
C GLU A 23 5.54 -9.97 -7.77
N ILE A 24 6.49 -9.43 -8.53
CA ILE A 24 6.25 -8.33 -9.46
C ILE A 24 6.09 -8.97 -10.86
N PRO A 25 4.88 -8.96 -11.45
CA PRO A 25 4.66 -9.51 -12.78
C PRO A 25 5.52 -8.79 -13.81
N ARG A 26 6.00 -9.54 -14.81
CA ARG A 26 6.73 -8.95 -15.95
C ARG A 26 5.80 -8.20 -16.90
N GLU A 27 4.62 -8.75 -17.16
CA GLU A 27 3.62 -8.15 -18.04
C GLU A 27 3.01 -6.90 -17.39
N VAL A 28 3.05 -5.76 -18.09
CA VAL A 28 2.55 -4.48 -17.56
C VAL A 28 1.06 -4.52 -17.25
N ASP A 29 0.27 -5.22 -18.07
CA ASP A 29 -1.19 -5.33 -17.87
C ASP A 29 -1.51 -6.12 -16.59
N VAL A 30 -0.74 -7.19 -16.31
CA VAL A 30 -0.88 -7.98 -15.08
C VAL A 30 -0.41 -7.18 -13.87
N PHE A 31 0.67 -6.42 -14.00
CA PHE A 31 1.14 -5.51 -12.96
C PHE A 31 0.09 -4.44 -12.63
N ASN A 32 -0.43 -3.74 -13.64
CA ASN A 32 -1.42 -2.69 -13.52
C ASN A 32 -2.73 -3.22 -12.92
N ALA A 33 -3.13 -4.45 -13.26
CA ALA A 33 -4.32 -5.09 -12.67
C ALA A 33 -4.22 -5.32 -11.16
N LEU A 34 -3.00 -5.41 -10.61
CA LEU A 34 -2.75 -5.60 -9.16
C LEU A 34 -2.57 -4.28 -8.40
N CYS A 35 -2.47 -3.15 -9.10
CA CYS A 35 -2.32 -1.83 -8.49
C CYS A 35 -3.46 -1.41 -7.53
N PRO A 36 -4.74 -1.73 -7.77
CA PRO A 36 -5.81 -1.43 -6.82
C PRO A 36 -5.57 -1.98 -5.41
N ASP A 37 -4.95 -3.15 -5.28
CA ASP A 37 -4.61 -3.75 -3.99
C ASP A 37 -3.53 -2.93 -3.26
N MET A 38 -2.57 -2.39 -4.00
CA MET A 38 -1.53 -1.51 -3.45
C MET A 38 -2.13 -0.22 -2.86
N PHE A 39 -3.05 0.42 -3.59
CA PHE A 39 -3.73 1.62 -3.09
C PHE A 39 -4.58 1.32 -1.85
N THR A 40 -5.29 0.19 -1.85
CA THR A 40 -6.09 -0.26 -0.72
C THR A 40 -5.22 -0.47 0.52
N TYR A 41 -4.08 -1.12 0.35
CA TYR A 41 -3.14 -1.35 1.45
C TYR A 41 -2.51 -0.08 2.00
N ILE A 42 -2.11 0.86 1.13
CA ILE A 42 -1.54 2.15 1.58
C ILE A 42 -2.58 2.98 2.32
N LYS A 43 -3.82 3.00 1.83
CA LYS A 43 -4.93 3.67 2.54
C LYS A 43 -5.18 3.05 3.92
N CYS A 44 -5.25 1.72 4.01
CA CYS A 44 -5.39 1.04 5.30
C CYS A 44 -4.23 1.36 6.24
N SER A 45 -3.00 1.42 5.72
CA SER A 45 -1.81 1.73 6.50
C SER A 45 -1.82 3.16 7.05
N GLU A 46 -2.25 4.13 6.25
CA GLU A 46 -2.42 5.51 6.69
C GLU A 46 -3.51 5.61 7.77
N GLU A 47 -4.66 4.98 7.55
CA GLU A 47 -5.76 4.96 8.53
C GLU A 47 -5.32 4.31 9.84
N TYR A 48 -4.51 3.24 9.78
CA TYR A 48 -3.93 2.59 10.95
C TYR A 48 -2.97 3.52 11.70
N ASP A 49 -2.00 4.11 11.00
CA ASP A 49 -0.99 4.98 11.62
C ASP A 49 -1.59 6.27 12.19
N MET A 50 -2.63 6.83 11.56
CA MET A 50 -3.33 8.02 12.04
C MET A 50 -4.28 7.74 13.22
N LYS A 51 -4.86 6.54 13.30
CA LYS A 51 -5.73 6.18 14.43
C LYS A 51 -4.94 5.70 15.64
N CYS A 52 -3.84 4.99 15.41
CA CYS A 52 -3.02 4.39 16.44
C CYS A 52 -1.79 5.25 16.76
N GLU A 53 -1.96 6.58 16.80
CA GLU A 53 -0.86 7.52 17.09
C GLU A 53 -0.20 7.31 18.46
N GLY A 54 -0.81 6.61 19.41
CA GLY A 54 -0.16 6.29 20.69
C GLY A 54 0.86 5.15 20.62
N GLU A 55 0.80 4.35 19.55
CA GLU A 55 1.34 3.01 19.55
C GLU A 55 2.73 2.89 18.92
N ASN A 56 3.59 2.03 19.48
CA ASN A 56 4.92 1.73 18.94
C ASN A 56 4.87 0.95 17.61
N HIS A 57 3.67 0.56 17.17
CA HIS A 57 3.44 -0.25 15.97
C HIS A 57 3.30 0.59 14.70
N ARG A 58 3.35 1.93 14.82
CA ARG A 58 3.26 2.83 13.67
C ARG A 58 4.37 2.56 12.67
N ARG A 59 4.01 2.47 11.40
CA ARG A 59 4.97 2.24 10.32
C ARG A 59 5.53 3.53 9.79
N ILE A 60 4.69 4.56 9.68
CA ILE A 60 5.03 5.87 9.15
C ILE A 60 4.34 6.93 10.02
N ALA A 61 5.11 7.55 10.91
CA ALA A 61 4.59 8.58 11.81
C ALA A 61 4.25 9.92 11.13
N ASP A 62 4.62 10.09 9.86
CA ASP A 62 4.49 11.35 9.12
C ASP A 62 3.46 11.18 7.98
N PRO A 63 2.29 11.82 8.04
CA PRO A 63 1.25 11.70 7.04
C PRO A 63 1.66 12.25 5.66
N GLU A 64 2.61 13.17 5.57
CA GLU A 64 3.10 13.68 4.27
C GLU A 64 3.80 12.56 3.47
N LYS A 65 4.39 11.58 4.15
CA LYS A 65 4.99 10.42 3.48
C LYS A 65 3.94 9.55 2.80
N TYR A 66 2.73 9.44 3.34
CA TYR A 66 1.64 8.71 2.69
C TYR A 66 1.18 9.39 1.39
N ALA A 67 1.16 10.72 1.37
CA ALA A 67 0.88 11.47 0.14
C ALA A 67 1.95 11.20 -0.94
N ASN A 68 3.22 11.24 -0.56
CA ASN A 68 4.33 10.93 -1.48
C ASN A 68 4.27 9.48 -1.99
N ILE A 69 4.00 8.50 -1.11
CA ILE A 69 3.87 7.09 -1.50
C ILE A 69 2.73 6.90 -2.50
N ARG A 70 1.56 7.51 -2.24
CA ARG A 70 0.43 7.47 -3.19
C ARG A 70 0.80 8.04 -4.54
N SER A 71 1.50 9.18 -4.57
CA SER A 71 1.93 9.80 -5.83
C SER A 71 2.84 8.87 -6.64
N VAL A 72 3.85 8.29 -5.99
CA VAL A 72 4.77 7.36 -6.65
C VAL A 72 4.05 6.09 -7.10
N LEU A 73 3.12 5.57 -6.32
CA LEU A 73 2.31 4.41 -6.73
C LEU A 73 1.42 4.72 -7.92
N HIS A 74 0.84 5.91 -8.01
CA HIS A 74 0.08 6.33 -9.19
C HIS A 74 0.95 6.32 -10.44
N GLU A 75 2.12 6.95 -10.40
CA GLU A 75 3.07 6.97 -11.52
C GLU A 75 3.47 5.55 -11.93
N ILE A 76 3.88 4.72 -10.98
CA ILE A 76 4.26 3.32 -11.24
C ILE A 76 3.09 2.50 -11.79
N CYS A 77 1.86 2.75 -11.36
CA CYS A 77 0.69 2.00 -11.81
C CYS A 77 0.15 2.45 -13.18
N GLU A 78 0.47 3.66 -13.61
CA GLU A 78 0.17 4.14 -14.97
C GLU A 78 1.24 3.73 -15.96
N GLU A 79 2.52 3.85 -15.57
CA GLU A 79 3.65 3.62 -16.46
C GLU A 79 4.24 2.21 -16.37
N GLY A 80 3.89 1.44 -15.32
CA GLY A 80 4.55 0.21 -14.89
C GLY A 80 5.74 0.45 -13.94
N SER A 81 6.47 -0.61 -13.58
CA SER A 81 7.74 -0.58 -12.84
C SER A 81 8.96 -0.89 -13.72
N ALA A 82 10.18 -0.56 -13.26
CA ALA A 82 11.43 -0.90 -13.98
C ALA A 82 11.64 -2.41 -14.21
N LEU A 83 10.81 -3.25 -13.59
CA LEU A 83 10.84 -4.71 -13.71
C LEU A 83 9.81 -5.26 -14.70
N ASN A 84 8.96 -4.39 -15.26
CA ASN A 84 8.03 -4.77 -16.31
C ASN A 84 8.74 -4.84 -17.67
N GLU A 85 8.53 -5.93 -18.41
CA GLU A 85 9.05 -6.10 -19.77
C GLU A 85 8.24 -5.25 -20.75
N GLY A 86 8.92 -4.58 -21.69
CA GLY A 86 8.26 -3.81 -22.74
C GLY A 86 7.70 -2.44 -22.30
N LYS A 87 8.15 -1.93 -21.14
CA LYS A 87 8.12 -0.48 -20.87
C LYS A 87 8.78 0.32 -21.99
#